data_AF-A0A6A5V1A3-F1
#
_entry.id   AF-A0A6A5V1A3-F1
#
_cell.length_a   1.000
_cell.length_b   1.000
_cell.length_c   1.000
_cell.angle_alpha   90.00
_cell.angle_beta   90.00
_cell.angle_gamma   90.00
#
_symmetry.space_group_name_H-M   'P 1'
#
loop_
_entity.id
_entity.type
_entity.pdbx_description
1 polymer ?
#
loop_
_entity_poly.entity_id
_entity_poly.type
_entity_poly.pdbx_seq_one_letter_code
_entity_poly.pdbx_strand_id
1 'polypeptide(L)'
;FLKHYLSRRVTVDTQAVERQRKRHTILQDMKERWEYRQPVRDVEQQLAGVEIENDLKEVHSDRLPAQKELVDAIWAPAGCNLEEEIQRRNKAIRAVARYCGIEEGGMHPSRSKRLSGRITPPGKSEADAQLNLDEKALEAAKVAVYKETRSRVCFVCLGNENLPTELHTYSFHTSGDLSKHFKRKHLQHIKEVDQLRCNLCQMSQGQNALTATCI
;
A
#
# COMPACT_ATOMS: atom_id res chain seq x y z
N PHE A 1 -25.61 23.94 -12.41
CA PHE A 1 -24.50 23.26 -11.69
C PHE A 1 -24.74 21.75 -11.52
N LEU A 2 -25.83 21.31 -10.86
CA LEU A 2 -26.15 19.89 -10.61
C LEU A 2 -26.13 19.00 -11.87
N LYS A 3 -26.69 19.48 -12.98
CA LYS A 3 -26.67 18.77 -14.27
C LYS A 3 -25.25 18.56 -14.82
N HIS A 4 -24.36 19.54 -14.64
CA HIS A 4 -22.96 19.46 -15.08
C HIS A 4 -22.14 18.54 -14.17
N TYR A 5 -22.37 18.58 -12.85
CA TYR A 5 -21.70 17.70 -11.89
C TYR A 5 -22.15 16.24 -12.05
N LEU A 6 -23.45 15.98 -12.19
CA LEU A 6 -23.99 14.65 -12.42
C LEU A 6 -23.53 14.09 -13.78
N SER A 7 -23.54 14.92 -14.83
CA SER A 7 -22.98 14.53 -16.14
C SER A 7 -21.50 14.18 -16.02
N ARG A 8 -20.68 15.01 -15.35
CA ARG A 8 -19.24 14.75 -15.16
C ARG A 8 -18.95 13.52 -14.30
N ARG A 9 -19.79 13.24 -13.30
CA ARG A 9 -19.64 12.05 -12.44
C ARG A 9 -20.02 10.78 -13.19
N VAL A 10 -21.13 10.81 -13.94
CA VAL A 10 -21.53 9.70 -14.82
C VAL A 10 -20.45 9.44 -15.88
N THR A 11 -19.83 10.48 -16.47
CA THR A 11 -18.74 10.27 -17.44
C THR A 11 -17.46 9.74 -16.81
N VAL A 12 -17.12 10.15 -15.59
CA VAL A 12 -15.95 9.61 -14.87
C VAL A 12 -16.18 8.15 -14.47
N ASP A 13 -17.38 7.81 -14.03
CA ASP A 13 -17.75 6.45 -13.64
C ASP A 13 -17.80 5.51 -14.86
N THR A 14 -18.34 5.97 -16.00
CA THR A 14 -18.29 5.20 -17.26
C THR A 14 -16.86 5.03 -17.76
N GLN A 15 -16.02 6.07 -17.69
CA GLN A 15 -14.60 5.96 -18.02
C GLN A 15 -13.84 5.04 -17.07
N ALA A 16 -14.21 4.97 -15.79
CA ALA A 16 -13.61 4.03 -14.83
C ALA A 16 -13.98 2.58 -15.17
N VAL A 17 -15.25 2.31 -15.47
CA VAL A 17 -15.74 1.00 -15.91
C VAL A 17 -15.07 0.57 -17.21
N GLU A 18 -15.00 1.46 -18.21
CA GLU A 18 -14.33 1.18 -19.48
C GLU A 18 -12.83 0.93 -19.32
N ARG A 19 -12.15 1.68 -18.44
CA ARG A 19 -10.75 1.40 -18.09
C ARG A 19 -10.59 0.04 -17.43
N GLN A 20 -11.52 -0.35 -16.56
CA GLN A 20 -11.48 -1.65 -15.90
C GLN A 20 -11.74 -2.79 -16.88
N ARG A 21 -12.69 -2.63 -17.80
CA ARG A 21 -12.94 -3.58 -18.91
C ARG A 21 -11.69 -3.75 -19.77
N LYS A 22 -11.10 -2.65 -20.24
CA LYS A 22 -9.85 -2.68 -21.03
C LYS A 22 -8.71 -3.37 -20.29
N ARG A 23 -8.53 -3.09 -19.00
CA ARG A 23 -7.53 -3.79 -18.17
C ARG A 23 -7.81 -5.29 -18.10
N HIS A 24 -9.05 -5.68 -17.86
CA HIS A 24 -9.43 -7.10 -17.83
C HIS A 24 -9.16 -7.78 -19.16
N THR A 25 -9.54 -7.16 -20.28
CA THR A 25 -9.27 -7.68 -21.63
C THR A 25 -7.78 -7.88 -21.88
N ILE A 26 -6.94 -6.89 -21.54
CA ILE A 26 -5.48 -6.99 -21.70
C ILE A 26 -4.92 -8.12 -20.83
N LEU A 27 -5.35 -8.21 -19.57
CA LEU A 27 -4.88 -9.25 -18.65
C LEU A 27 -5.31 -10.64 -19.12
N GLN A 28 -6.52 -10.78 -19.65
CA GLN A 28 -7.00 -12.05 -20.18
C GLN A 28 -6.22 -12.46 -21.43
N ASP A 29 -5.96 -11.53 -22.36
CA ASP A 29 -5.14 -11.78 -23.55
C ASP A 29 -3.68 -12.13 -23.19
N MET A 30 -3.10 -11.46 -22.20
CA MET A 30 -1.80 -11.86 -21.63
C MET A 30 -1.85 -13.27 -21.06
N LYS A 31 -2.86 -13.58 -20.24
CA LYS A 31 -3.04 -14.91 -19.64
C LYS A 31 -3.16 -15.99 -20.71
N GLU A 32 -4.01 -15.80 -21.72
CA GLU A 32 -4.19 -16.77 -22.81
C GLU A 32 -2.90 -16.97 -23.62
N ARG A 33 -2.15 -15.90 -23.89
CA ARG A 33 -0.84 -16.02 -24.53
C ARG A 33 0.12 -16.86 -23.69
N TRP A 34 0.20 -16.62 -22.39
CA TRP A 34 1.11 -17.33 -21.50
C TRP A 34 0.69 -18.77 -21.20
N GLU A 35 -0.60 -19.05 -21.06
CA GLU A 35 -1.08 -20.38 -20.70
C GLU A 35 -1.16 -21.33 -21.90
N TYR A 36 -1.50 -20.82 -23.09
CA TYR A 36 -1.75 -21.67 -24.26
C TYR A 36 -0.74 -21.47 -25.38
N ARG A 37 -0.32 -20.23 -25.67
CA ARG A 37 0.55 -19.96 -26.82
C ARG A 37 2.04 -20.14 -26.51
N GLN A 38 2.48 -19.70 -25.33
CA GLN A 38 3.88 -19.83 -24.92
C GLN A 38 4.30 -21.30 -24.81
N PRO A 39 3.55 -22.21 -24.16
CA PRO A 39 3.97 -23.60 -24.07
C PRO A 39 4.08 -24.29 -25.44
N VAL A 40 3.18 -23.96 -26.38
CA VAL A 40 3.26 -24.48 -27.76
C VAL A 40 4.53 -23.98 -28.45
N ARG A 41 4.84 -22.68 -28.34
CA ARG A 41 6.06 -22.10 -28.90
C ARG A 41 7.31 -22.71 -28.29
N ASP A 42 7.33 -22.90 -26.97
CA ASP A 42 8.46 -23.48 -26.25
C ASP A 42 8.71 -24.93 -26.70
N VAL A 43 7.64 -25.74 -26.85
CA VAL A 43 7.73 -27.11 -27.36
C VAL A 43 8.19 -27.13 -28.82
N GLU A 44 7.63 -26.28 -29.67
CA GLU A 44 8.05 -26.15 -31.07
C GLU A 44 9.53 -25.76 -31.19
N GLN A 45 10.00 -24.84 -30.35
CA GLN A 45 11.39 -24.40 -30.32
C GLN A 45 12.33 -25.51 -29.84
N GLN A 46 11.93 -26.27 -28.82
CA GLN A 46 12.65 -27.46 -28.35
C GLN A 46 12.77 -28.52 -29.45
N LEU A 47 11.68 -28.80 -30.17
CA LEU A 47 11.67 -29.77 -31.28
C LEU A 47 12.50 -29.29 -32.47
N ALA A 48 12.54 -27.98 -32.72
CA ALA A 48 13.35 -27.38 -33.77
C ALA A 48 14.86 -27.36 -33.44
N GLY A 49 15.25 -27.77 -32.22
CA GLY A 49 16.65 -27.79 -31.79
C GLY A 49 17.28 -26.39 -31.72
N VAL A 50 16.45 -25.34 -31.64
CA VAL A 50 16.93 -23.97 -31.46
C VAL A 50 17.39 -23.89 -30.01
N GLU A 51 18.68 -23.62 -29.79
CA GLU A 51 19.19 -23.30 -28.46
C GLU A 51 18.32 -22.18 -27.89
N ILE A 52 17.71 -22.43 -26.73
CA ILE A 52 17.01 -21.39 -25.99
C ILE A 52 18.08 -20.37 -25.65
N GLU A 53 18.14 -19.28 -26.42
CA GLU A 53 18.94 -18.11 -26.09
C GLU A 53 18.36 -17.58 -24.78
N ASN A 54 18.87 -18.14 -23.69
CA ASN A 54 18.73 -17.62 -22.35
C ASN A 54 19.55 -16.34 -22.34
N ASP A 55 19.00 -15.33 -22.99
CA ASP A 55 19.35 -13.94 -22.85
C ASP A 55 18.90 -13.52 -21.44
N LEU A 56 19.41 -14.24 -20.43
CA LEU A 56 19.54 -13.81 -19.07
C LEU A 56 20.47 -12.62 -19.16
N LYS A 57 19.92 -11.49 -19.61
CA LYS A 57 20.53 -10.17 -19.44
C LYS A 57 20.94 -10.16 -18.01
N GLU A 58 22.25 -10.24 -17.81
CA GLU A 58 22.85 -10.34 -16.52
C GLU A 58 22.32 -9.13 -15.78
N VAL A 59 21.33 -9.34 -14.91
CA VAL A 59 20.73 -8.27 -14.14
C VAL A 59 21.78 -7.95 -13.09
N HIS A 60 22.80 -7.19 -13.52
CA HIS A 60 23.74 -6.48 -12.68
C HIS A 60 22.99 -5.35 -11.97
N SER A 61 21.91 -5.70 -11.26
CA SER A 61 21.33 -4.84 -10.25
C SER A 61 22.05 -5.17 -8.94
N ASP A 62 22.95 -4.28 -8.53
CA ASP A 62 23.37 -4.04 -7.15
C ASP A 62 23.55 -5.29 -6.26
N ARG A 63 24.16 -6.36 -6.77
CA ARG A 63 24.50 -7.52 -5.93
C ARG A 63 25.47 -7.09 -4.83
N LEU A 64 25.11 -7.37 -3.58
CA LEU A 64 25.98 -7.16 -2.42
C LEU A 64 27.31 -7.92 -2.63
N PRO A 65 28.44 -7.42 -2.12
CA PRO A 65 29.74 -8.08 -2.30
C PRO A 65 29.76 -9.56 -1.89
N ALA A 66 29.07 -9.90 -0.80
CA ALA A 66 28.97 -11.28 -0.34
C ALA A 66 28.10 -12.17 -1.24
N GLN A 67 27.09 -11.61 -1.91
CA GLN A 67 26.28 -12.33 -2.88
C GLN A 67 27.10 -12.66 -4.13
N LYS A 68 27.94 -11.72 -4.59
CA LYS A 68 28.90 -11.97 -5.68
C LYS A 68 29.89 -13.06 -5.29
N GLU A 69 30.51 -12.93 -4.12
CA GLU A 69 31.45 -13.94 -3.61
C GLU A 69 30.82 -15.33 -3.50
N LEU A 70 29.56 -15.39 -3.05
CA LEU A 70 28.81 -16.64 -2.99
C LEU A 70 28.63 -17.27 -4.36
N VAL A 71 28.12 -16.51 -5.33
CA VAL A 71 27.90 -16.99 -6.70
C VAL A 71 29.22 -17.48 -7.30
N ASP A 72 30.28 -16.69 -7.21
CA ASP A 72 31.60 -17.04 -7.75
C ASP A 72 32.17 -18.31 -7.10
N ALA A 73 31.96 -18.49 -5.80
CA ALA A 73 32.49 -19.66 -5.07
C ALA A 73 31.69 -20.94 -5.36
N ILE A 74 30.36 -20.83 -5.55
CA ILE A 74 29.50 -21.98 -5.89
C ILE A 74 29.72 -22.41 -7.35
N TRP A 75 29.85 -21.44 -8.25
CA TRP A 75 30.01 -21.68 -9.70
C TRP A 75 31.47 -21.90 -10.11
N ALA A 76 32.41 -21.93 -9.17
CA ALA A 76 33.81 -22.20 -9.47
C ALA A 76 33.97 -23.59 -10.12
N PRO A 77 34.83 -23.73 -11.15
CA PRO A 77 35.09 -25.01 -11.79
C PRO A 77 35.67 -26.02 -10.80
N ALA A 78 35.48 -27.31 -11.08
CA ALA A 78 36.06 -28.38 -10.28
C ALA A 78 37.60 -28.32 -10.29
N GLY A 79 38.21 -28.66 -9.15
CA GLY A 79 39.66 -28.75 -9.06
C GLY A 79 40.20 -29.89 -9.92
N CYS A 80 41.41 -29.74 -10.46
CA CYS A 80 42.05 -30.77 -11.27
C CYS A 80 42.68 -31.88 -10.40
N ASN A 81 42.77 -31.67 -9.09
CA ASN A 81 43.26 -32.62 -8.10
C ASN A 81 42.46 -32.52 -6.79
N LEU A 82 42.69 -33.50 -5.90
CA LEU A 82 41.97 -33.59 -4.62
C LEU A 82 42.14 -32.35 -3.75
N GLU A 83 43.35 -31.79 -3.68
CA GLU A 83 43.63 -30.61 -2.85
C GLU A 83 42.88 -29.38 -3.36
N GLU A 84 42.95 -29.11 -4.67
CA GLU A 84 42.22 -28.00 -5.30
C GLU A 84 40.70 -28.14 -5.10
N GLU A 85 40.17 -29.35 -5.22
CA GLU A 85 38.75 -29.62 -4.99
C GLU A 85 38.35 -29.41 -3.52
N ILE A 86 39.19 -29.82 -2.57
CA ILE A 86 39.00 -29.54 -1.13
C ILE A 86 39.02 -28.03 -0.89
N GLN A 87 39.97 -27.30 -1.47
CA GLN A 87 40.04 -25.84 -1.34
C GLN A 87 38.82 -25.14 -1.95
N ARG A 88 38.36 -25.58 -3.13
CA ARG A 88 37.14 -25.06 -3.77
C ARG A 88 35.92 -25.26 -2.88
N ARG A 89 35.72 -26.48 -2.34
CA ARG A 89 34.62 -26.79 -1.42
C ARG A 89 34.68 -25.95 -0.15
N ASN A 90 35.85 -25.85 0.47
CA ASN A 90 36.04 -25.05 1.67
C ASN A 90 35.77 -23.55 1.40
N LYS A 91 36.16 -23.04 0.24
CA LYS A 91 35.85 -21.66 -0.20
C LYS A 91 34.34 -21.46 -0.34
N ALA A 92 33.64 -22.37 -1.02
CA ALA A 92 32.18 -22.32 -1.17
C ALA A 92 31.46 -22.37 0.19
N ILE A 93 31.86 -23.27 1.10
CA ILE A 93 31.28 -23.37 2.45
C ILE A 93 31.45 -22.07 3.22
N ARG A 94 32.65 -21.46 3.18
CA ARG A 94 32.89 -20.16 3.83
C ARG A 94 32.05 -19.05 3.23
N ALA A 95 31.90 -19.01 1.90
CA ALA A 95 31.09 -18.01 1.22
C ALA A 95 29.60 -18.14 1.60
N VAL A 96 29.07 -19.37 1.65
CA VAL A 96 27.71 -19.66 2.13
C VAL A 96 27.54 -19.19 3.58
N ALA A 97 28.46 -19.56 4.47
CA ALA A 97 28.38 -19.18 5.88
C ALA A 97 28.38 -17.67 6.09
N ARG A 98 29.22 -16.93 5.33
CA ARG A 98 29.24 -15.47 5.37
C ARG A 98 27.94 -14.87 4.87
N TYR A 99 27.40 -15.40 3.78
CA TYR A 99 26.18 -14.90 3.18
C TYR A 99 24.95 -15.14 4.06
N CYS A 100 24.84 -16.30 4.72
CA CYS A 100 23.73 -16.59 5.63
C CYS A 100 23.61 -15.60 6.80
N GLY A 101 24.68 -14.88 7.15
CA GLY A 101 24.65 -13.83 8.18
C GLY A 101 24.17 -12.47 7.68
N ILE A 102 23.85 -12.33 6.39
CA ILE A 102 23.48 -11.06 5.76
C ILE A 102 21.97 -10.99 5.62
N GLU A 103 21.39 -9.91 6.13
CA GLU A 103 19.98 -9.61 5.92
C GLU A 103 19.78 -9.07 4.50
N GLU A 104 19.25 -9.92 3.61
CA GLU A 104 18.87 -9.49 2.27
C GLU A 104 17.46 -8.93 2.26
N GLY A 105 17.30 -7.68 1.81
CA GLY A 105 16.00 -7.11 1.49
C GLY A 105 14.97 -7.21 2.61
N GLY A 106 15.00 -6.27 3.56
CA GLY A 106 13.90 -6.14 4.50
C GLY A 106 12.59 -5.84 3.75
N MET A 107 11.55 -6.62 4.03
CA MET A 107 10.19 -6.11 3.84
C MET A 107 10.15 -4.86 4.72
N HIS A 108 10.14 -3.65 4.14
CA HIS A 108 9.98 -2.42 4.93
C HIS A 108 8.85 -2.69 5.92
N PRO A 109 9.12 -2.79 7.24
CA PRO A 109 8.03 -2.81 8.17
C PRO A 109 7.45 -1.43 7.99
N SER A 110 6.30 -1.35 7.32
CA SER A 110 5.38 -0.24 7.49
C SER A 110 4.86 -0.34 8.90
N ARG A 111 5.76 -0.14 9.87
CA ARG A 111 5.50 -0.18 11.29
C ARG A 111 6.31 0.97 11.85
N SER A 112 5.62 2.10 11.91
CA SER A 112 5.92 3.17 12.85
C SER A 112 6.58 2.58 14.09
N LYS A 113 7.84 2.99 14.33
CA LYS A 113 8.47 2.85 15.63
C LYS A 113 7.50 3.46 16.63
N ARG A 114 6.68 2.62 17.29
CA ARG A 114 6.13 3.01 18.58
C ARG A 114 7.36 3.27 19.44
N LEU A 115 7.50 4.52 19.84
CA LEU A 115 8.54 4.98 20.73
C LEU A 115 8.56 4.04 21.93
N SER A 116 9.63 3.25 22.02
CA SER A 116 9.97 2.48 23.20
C SER A 116 10.13 3.46 24.34
N GLY A 117 9.35 3.25 25.41
CA GLY A 117 9.23 4.16 26.54
C GLY A 117 10.58 4.63 27.06
N ARG A 118 10.82 5.93 26.94
CA ARG A 118 11.83 6.61 27.74
C ARG A 118 11.18 6.94 29.08
N ILE A 119 11.59 6.24 30.12
CA ILE A 119 11.31 6.62 31.50
C ILE A 119 11.92 8.01 31.69
N THR A 120 11.07 9.01 31.97
CA THR A 120 11.49 10.35 32.39
C THR A 120 10.70 10.72 33.66
N PRO A 121 11.29 11.47 34.61
CA PRO A 121 10.75 11.65 35.97
C PRO A 121 9.55 12.61 36.02
N PRO A 122 8.77 12.61 37.12
CA PRO A 122 7.48 13.27 37.18
C PRO A 122 7.65 14.78 37.31
N GLY A 123 7.03 15.53 36.41
CA GLY A 123 7.13 16.98 36.41
C GLY A 123 6.14 17.69 35.49
N LYS A 124 4.95 17.97 36.04
CA LYS A 124 3.93 18.94 35.61
C LYS A 124 3.04 18.53 34.41
N SER A 125 1.84 18.09 34.79
CA SER A 125 0.59 17.85 34.03
C SER A 125 0.71 17.23 32.63
N GLU A 126 0.95 15.91 32.59
CA GLU A 126 0.75 15.06 31.40
C GLU A 126 -0.65 15.26 30.79
N ALA A 127 -1.65 15.59 31.61
CA ALA A 127 -3.00 15.94 31.17
C ALA A 127 -3.05 17.20 30.29
N ASP A 128 -2.37 18.28 30.66
CA ASP A 128 -2.40 19.54 29.89
C ASP A 128 -1.62 19.40 28.57
N ALA A 129 -0.51 18.65 28.59
CA ALA A 129 0.25 18.35 27.39
C ALA A 129 -0.54 17.45 26.41
N GLN A 130 -1.26 16.45 26.91
CA GLN A 130 -2.12 15.59 26.09
C GLN A 130 -3.31 16.35 25.51
N LEU A 131 -3.95 17.22 26.30
CA LEU A 131 -5.05 18.07 25.85
C LEU A 131 -4.61 19.00 24.71
N ASN A 132 -3.40 19.57 24.78
CA ASN A 132 -2.86 20.44 23.73
C ASN A 132 -2.54 19.68 22.43
N LEU A 133 -2.06 18.44 22.54
CA LEU A 133 -1.82 17.57 21.39
C LEU A 133 -3.12 17.13 20.72
N ASP A 134 -4.13 16.79 21.52
CA ASP A 134 -5.46 16.39 21.05
C ASP A 134 -6.18 17.54 20.34
N GLU A 135 -6.12 18.75 20.91
CA GLU A 135 -6.67 19.97 20.29
C GLU A 135 -5.99 20.26 18.94
N LYS A 136 -4.67 20.13 18.88
CA LYS A 136 -3.92 20.31 17.63
C LYS A 136 -4.25 19.25 16.57
N ALA A 137 -4.46 18.00 16.99
CA ALA A 137 -4.86 16.92 16.10
C ALA A 137 -6.28 17.13 15.55
N LEU A 138 -7.19 17.63 16.38
CA LEU A 138 -8.55 17.99 15.98
C LEU A 138 -8.57 19.12 14.96
N GLU A 139 -7.79 20.18 15.19
CA GLU A 139 -7.70 21.30 14.26
C GLU A 139 -7.06 20.88 12.92
N ALA A 140 -6.00 20.06 12.96
CA ALA A 140 -5.41 19.51 11.74
C ALA A 140 -6.41 18.64 10.94
N ALA A 141 -7.20 17.81 11.64
CA ALA A 141 -8.23 16.99 11.03
C ALA A 141 -9.37 17.82 10.42
N LYS A 142 -9.82 18.89 11.08
CA LYS A 142 -10.80 19.85 10.54
C LYS A 142 -10.27 20.51 9.26
N VAL A 143 -9.03 21.00 9.30
CA VAL A 143 -8.38 21.61 8.13
C VAL A 143 -8.30 20.62 6.97
N ALA A 144 -7.95 19.35 7.24
CA ALA A 144 -7.91 18.32 6.20
C ALA A 144 -9.28 18.08 5.57
N VAL A 145 -10.36 18.00 6.36
CA VAL A 145 -11.72 17.84 5.85
C VAL A 145 -12.17 19.03 5.01
N TYR A 146 -11.82 20.27 5.40
CA TYR A 146 -12.27 21.47 4.69
C TYR A 146 -11.40 21.88 3.49
N LYS A 147 -10.10 21.53 3.47
CA LYS A 147 -9.15 21.99 2.45
C LYS A 147 -8.70 20.91 1.48
N GLU A 148 -8.73 19.64 1.86
CA GLU A 148 -8.28 18.56 0.98
C GLU A 148 -9.43 18.02 0.13
N THR A 149 -9.27 18.08 -1.19
CA THR A 149 -10.22 17.52 -2.17
C THR A 149 -10.43 16.01 -2.05
N ARG A 150 -9.60 15.32 -1.25
CA ARG A 150 -9.66 13.88 -1.00
C ARG A 150 -9.26 13.53 0.43
N SER A 151 -9.91 14.19 1.39
CA SER A 151 -9.71 13.90 2.82
C SER A 151 -9.84 12.41 3.13
N ARG A 152 -9.01 11.96 4.07
CA ARG A 152 -9.00 10.60 4.61
C ARG A 152 -9.64 10.52 5.99
N VAL A 153 -10.21 11.60 6.50
CA VAL A 153 -10.84 11.65 7.82
C VAL A 153 -12.36 11.69 7.66
N CYS A 154 -13.09 10.98 8.52
CA CYS A 154 -14.56 10.98 8.48
C CYS A 154 -15.12 12.22 9.18
N PHE A 155 -15.79 13.10 8.43
CA PHE A 155 -16.40 14.33 8.96
C PHE A 155 -17.52 14.07 9.99
N VAL A 156 -18.20 12.92 9.93
CA VAL A 156 -19.23 12.55 10.93
C VAL A 156 -18.58 12.07 12.22
N CYS A 157 -17.54 11.22 12.13
CA CYS A 157 -16.76 10.85 13.29
C CYS A 157 -16.15 12.09 13.92
N LEU A 158 -15.49 12.95 13.14
CA LEU A 158 -14.90 14.23 13.56
C LEU A 158 -15.94 15.26 14.08
N GLY A 159 -17.24 15.01 13.93
CA GLY A 159 -18.29 15.81 14.56
C GLY A 159 -18.84 15.23 15.86
N ASN A 160 -18.38 14.05 16.29
CA ASN A 160 -18.93 13.34 17.44
C ASN A 160 -18.05 13.50 18.68
N GLU A 161 -18.37 14.49 19.50
CA GLU A 161 -17.65 14.83 20.75
C GLU A 161 -17.64 13.69 21.78
N ASN A 162 -18.48 12.65 21.61
CA ASN A 162 -18.52 11.48 22.49
C ASN A 162 -17.47 10.41 22.14
N LEU A 163 -16.70 10.59 21.05
CA LEU A 163 -15.63 9.66 20.67
C LEU A 163 -14.27 10.13 21.23
N PRO A 164 -13.42 9.21 21.70
CA PRO A 164 -12.02 9.51 21.98
C PRO A 164 -11.32 10.17 20.79
N THR A 165 -10.39 11.10 21.06
CA THR A 165 -9.66 11.89 20.05
C THR A 165 -9.05 11.01 18.95
N GLU A 166 -8.49 9.85 19.32
CA GLU A 166 -7.88 8.90 18.38
C GLU A 166 -8.86 8.32 17.35
N LEU A 167 -10.12 8.14 17.72
CA LEU A 167 -11.18 7.63 16.84
C LEU A 167 -11.83 8.74 16.02
N HIS A 168 -11.88 9.94 16.61
CA HIS A 168 -12.47 11.14 16.02
C HIS A 168 -11.61 11.74 14.90
N THR A 169 -10.28 11.68 15.06
CA THR A 169 -9.28 12.17 14.11
C THR A 169 -8.71 11.07 13.20
N TYR A 170 -9.29 9.86 13.26
CA TYR A 170 -8.76 8.71 12.52
C TYR A 170 -8.70 8.96 11.01
N SER A 171 -7.48 8.81 10.46
CA SER A 171 -7.19 8.96 9.04
C SER A 171 -7.10 7.59 8.37
N PHE A 172 -8.02 7.30 7.46
CA PHE A 172 -8.07 6.04 6.72
C PHE A 172 -6.90 5.91 5.74
N HIS A 173 -6.48 4.69 5.44
CA HIS A 173 -5.40 4.45 4.47
C HIS A 173 -5.73 4.95 3.06
N THR A 174 -7.00 4.83 2.64
CA THR A 174 -7.47 5.32 1.33
C THR A 174 -8.82 6.01 1.46
N SER A 175 -9.14 6.90 0.51
CA SER A 175 -10.49 7.50 0.43
C SER A 175 -11.60 6.46 0.17
N GLY A 176 -11.23 5.31 -0.40
CA GLY A 176 -12.14 4.18 -0.60
C GLY A 176 -12.55 3.53 0.71
N ASP A 177 -11.62 3.39 1.65
CA ASP A 177 -11.90 2.81 2.97
C ASP A 177 -12.74 3.76 3.83
N LEU A 178 -12.49 5.06 3.73
CA LEU A 178 -13.38 6.08 4.31
C LEU A 178 -14.80 5.95 3.74
N SER A 179 -14.94 5.78 2.43
CA SER A 179 -16.26 5.63 1.78
C SER A 179 -16.99 4.37 2.25
N LYS A 180 -16.27 3.26 2.44
CA LYS A 180 -16.83 2.01 3.00
C LYS A 180 -17.24 2.19 4.45
N HIS A 181 -16.39 2.84 5.26
CA HIS A 181 -16.68 3.16 6.65
C HIS A 181 -17.95 3.99 6.77
N PHE A 182 -18.06 5.08 6.00
CA PHE A 182 -19.22 5.96 6.00
C PHE A 182 -20.52 5.20 5.68
N LYS A 183 -20.50 4.37 4.63
CA LYS A 183 -21.65 3.53 4.25
C LYS A 183 -22.10 2.58 5.36
N ARG A 184 -21.15 1.89 6.01
CA ARG A 184 -21.44 0.88 7.03
C ARG A 184 -21.81 1.47 8.39
N LYS A 185 -21.13 2.53 8.81
CA LYS A 185 -21.27 3.07 10.16
C LYS A 185 -22.27 4.22 10.26
N HIS A 186 -22.43 5.01 9.20
CA HIS A 186 -23.31 6.17 9.24
C HIS A 186 -24.54 6.03 8.35
N LEU A 187 -24.44 5.36 7.18
CA LEU A 187 -25.59 5.19 6.29
C LEU A 187 -26.47 3.96 6.56
N GLN A 188 -25.97 2.95 7.29
CA GLN A 188 -26.67 1.66 7.43
C GLN A 188 -27.98 1.74 8.25
N HIS A 189 -28.19 2.80 9.05
CA HIS A 189 -29.34 2.91 9.96
C HIS A 189 -30.15 4.20 9.79
N ILE A 190 -29.95 4.95 8.71
CA ILE A 190 -30.74 6.16 8.43
C ILE A 190 -32.08 5.72 7.87
N LYS A 191 -33.18 6.01 8.58
CA LYS A 191 -34.52 5.93 7.99
C LYS A 191 -34.69 7.12 7.04
N GLU A 192 -35.51 6.99 5.99
CA GLU A 192 -35.68 8.01 4.93
C GLU A 192 -36.05 9.43 5.42
N VAL A 193 -36.37 9.60 6.71
CA VAL A 193 -36.72 10.88 7.34
C VAL A 193 -35.60 11.43 8.24
N ASP A 194 -34.58 10.63 8.58
CA ASP A 194 -33.47 11.05 9.44
C ASP A 194 -32.45 11.85 8.62
N GLN A 195 -32.42 13.17 8.83
CA GLN A 195 -31.38 14.02 8.25
C GLN A 195 -30.06 13.78 8.98
N LEU A 196 -29.02 13.35 8.27
CA LEU A 196 -27.66 13.34 8.81
C LEU A 196 -27.24 14.78 9.12
N ARG A 197 -27.17 15.13 10.41
CA ARG A 197 -26.66 16.42 10.84
C ARG A 197 -25.13 16.38 10.87
N CYS A 198 -24.50 17.32 10.16
CA CYS A 198 -23.07 17.58 10.28
C CYS A 198 -22.82 18.44 11.52
N ASN A 199 -22.31 17.81 12.58
CA ASN A 199 -21.99 18.51 13.83
C ASN A 199 -20.77 19.45 13.69
N LEU A 200 -19.99 19.31 12.62
CA LEU A 200 -18.85 20.20 12.32
C LEU A 200 -19.25 21.55 11.73
N CYS A 201 -20.42 21.62 11.12
CA CYS A 201 -20.86 22.78 10.34
C CYS A 201 -22.16 23.41 10.84
N GLN A 202 -22.78 22.86 11.91
CA GLN A 202 -24.00 23.33 12.59
C GLN A 202 -25.22 23.69 11.72
N MET A 203 -25.18 23.45 10.40
CA MET A 203 -26.29 23.70 9.50
C MET A 203 -27.16 22.43 9.38
N SER A 204 -28.41 22.50 9.85
CA SER A 204 -29.43 21.50 9.53
C SER A 204 -29.86 21.71 8.08
N GLN A 205 -29.34 20.92 7.15
CA GLN A 205 -29.81 20.95 5.78
C GLN A 205 -30.26 19.57 5.34
N GLY A 206 -31.52 19.52 4.90
CA GLY A 206 -32.16 18.35 4.33
C GLY A 206 -31.34 17.75 3.19
N GLN A 207 -31.63 16.48 2.94
CA GLN A 207 -30.95 15.41 2.19
C GLN A 207 -30.14 15.74 0.90
N ASN A 208 -30.08 16.98 0.43
CA ASN A 208 -29.40 17.36 -0.82
C ASN A 208 -28.23 18.36 -0.64
N ALA A 209 -27.82 18.69 0.59
CA ALA A 209 -26.75 19.69 0.82
C ALA A 209 -25.45 19.15 1.42
N LEU A 210 -25.42 17.90 1.91
CA LEU A 210 -24.24 17.36 2.62
C LEU A 210 -23.00 17.15 1.73
N THR A 211 -23.14 17.21 0.41
CA THR A 211 -22.03 16.98 -0.52
C THR A 211 -21.36 18.25 -1.06
N ALA A 212 -21.84 19.45 -0.69
CA ALA A 212 -21.37 20.70 -1.32
C ALA A 212 -20.61 21.64 -0.39
N THR A 213 -20.62 21.42 0.92
CA THR A 213 -19.98 22.36 1.87
C THR A 213 -18.80 21.76 2.67
N CYS A 214 -18.61 20.43 2.60
CA CYS A 214 -17.54 19.73 3.34
C CYS A 214 -16.72 18.74 2.47
N ILE A 215 -16.79 18.83 1.14
CA ILE A 215 -15.98 18.04 0.18
C ILE A 215 -15.29 18.98 -0.81
#